data_AF-D7BUS2-F1
#
_entry.id   AF-D7BUS2-F1
#
_cell.length_a   1.000
_cell.length_b   1.000
_cell.length_c   1.000
_cell.angle_alpha   90.00
_cell.angle_beta   90.00
_cell.angle_gamma   90.00
#
_symmetry.space_group_name_H-M   'P 1'
#
loop_
_entity.id
_entity.type
_entity.pdbx_description
1 polymer ?
#
loop_
_entity_poly.entity_id
_entity_poly.type
_entity_poly.pdbx_seq_one_letter_code
_entity_poly.pdbx_strand_id
1 'polypeptide(L)'
;MRLVPGVDIDHRGTPFTEDLLRQLLRALSDPSTGKPQMGTAKFSGARFTGNAEFDKAQFSGDAEFDEAQFTGYAVFHGAQFSGNAQFHRTQFSDYAGFRMVQFSGYAEFGGAQFHDNAEFDEAHFPGNAGFDGAQFSGHIRFGSARFSGYAGFDGAQFSGGAVFGEAQFSGRARFRRARFSGYAGFDEARFYGETEFGGAQFASSAGFGRARFVVASELGPFVCAGVVDLSRAVFEDPVTLEIAARKVLCKRTRWESTATVRLRYATADFEDAVLSAPVAVTAHPTCFATGDDAVEKSLLSDGCDGVRVTSVQGVDAAHLVLIDADLTDCLFFGAFHLDQIHLEGHTVFAPTPTGWHRRGIRPTRWTRRRTLAEEHHCRAATTAPDDPRQWRPRPHLAPGSTPKPQDVAALYRQLRKALEDGKNEPGAADFYYGECEMRRHDRTATPKGERRILWGYWLLSGYGLRASRAFTWLFAAMSLTVLLLMGVGLPTHDPDPATTGTLHGNQISLSTSTPDPAALHGTWSQRMTWARAEQATRAAVNSVIFRSSGQNLTSAGTYIEMVSRLLEPTLIALGALAIRGRIKR
;
A
#
# COMPACT_ATOMS: atom_id res chain seq x y z
N MET A 1 -10.59 43.81 -56.31
CA MET A 1 -9.29 43.48 -55.69
C MET A 1 -8.89 42.10 -56.22
N ARG A 2 -7.70 41.93 -56.79
CA ARG A 2 -7.29 40.64 -57.38
C ARG A 2 -6.80 39.74 -56.24
N LEU A 3 -7.49 38.64 -56.00
CA LEU A 3 -7.04 37.61 -55.06
C LEU A 3 -5.75 37.01 -55.62
N VAL A 4 -4.68 37.08 -54.85
CA VAL A 4 -3.37 36.51 -55.15
C VAL A 4 -2.87 35.76 -53.92
N PRO A 5 -2.04 34.72 -54.09
CA PRO A 5 -1.47 33.98 -52.96
C PRO A 5 -0.74 34.92 -51.98
N GLY A 6 -1.00 34.75 -50.68
CA GLY A 6 -0.37 35.51 -49.60
C GLY A 6 -0.99 36.89 -49.31
N VAL A 7 -2.09 37.28 -49.96
CA VAL A 7 -2.78 38.53 -49.66
C VAL A 7 -3.56 38.46 -48.34
N ASP A 8 -3.68 39.60 -47.65
CA ASP A 8 -4.57 39.74 -46.50
C ASP A 8 -6.05 39.65 -46.93
N ILE A 9 -6.86 38.96 -46.13
CA ILE A 9 -8.30 38.78 -46.37
C ILE A 9 -9.11 39.12 -45.12
N ASP A 10 -10.27 39.77 -45.32
CA ASP A 10 -11.22 40.09 -44.26
C ASP A 10 -12.62 39.63 -44.66
N HIS A 11 -13.10 38.61 -43.95
CA HIS A 11 -14.37 37.94 -44.12
C HIS A 11 -15.10 37.73 -42.78
N ARG A 12 -14.92 38.67 -41.84
CA ARG A 12 -15.63 38.64 -40.56
C ARG A 12 -17.14 38.63 -40.77
N GLY A 13 -17.85 37.79 -40.01
CA GLY A 13 -19.30 37.64 -40.10
C GLY A 13 -19.81 37.05 -41.42
N THR A 14 -18.93 36.66 -42.35
CA THR A 14 -19.34 36.22 -43.69
C THR A 14 -19.83 34.76 -43.65
N PRO A 15 -20.99 34.44 -44.24
CA PRO A 15 -21.41 33.06 -44.44
C PRO A 15 -20.67 32.44 -45.64
N PHE A 16 -20.03 31.30 -45.42
CA PHE A 16 -19.35 30.51 -46.44
C PHE A 16 -20.10 29.21 -46.71
N THR A 17 -20.50 29.00 -47.96
CA THR A 17 -20.81 27.66 -48.46
C THR A 17 -19.51 26.93 -48.79
N GLU A 18 -19.56 25.60 -48.86
CA GLU A 18 -18.42 24.78 -49.26
C GLU A 18 -17.85 25.23 -50.62
N ASP A 19 -18.70 25.43 -51.63
CA ASP A 19 -18.26 25.89 -52.95
C ASP A 19 -17.60 27.28 -52.92
N LEU A 20 -18.13 28.21 -52.11
CA LEU A 20 -17.57 29.56 -52.01
C LEU A 20 -16.19 29.53 -51.36
N LEU A 21 -16.01 28.74 -50.30
CA LEU A 21 -14.71 28.56 -49.67
C LEU A 21 -13.72 27.89 -50.63
N ARG A 22 -14.14 26.84 -51.34
CA ARG A 22 -13.30 26.17 -52.34
C ARG A 22 -12.85 27.14 -53.45
N GLN A 23 -13.73 28.03 -53.90
CA GLN A 23 -13.36 29.06 -54.88
C GLN A 23 -12.38 30.09 -54.31
N LEU A 24 -12.60 30.56 -53.08
CA LEU A 24 -11.69 31.48 -52.39
C LEU A 24 -10.28 30.87 -52.26
N LEU A 25 -10.19 29.65 -51.73
CA LEU A 25 -8.92 28.98 -51.51
C LEU A 25 -8.19 28.67 -52.82
N ARG A 26 -8.89 28.25 -53.87
CA ARG A 26 -8.30 28.08 -55.21
C ARG A 26 -7.72 29.37 -55.78
N ALA A 27 -8.36 30.51 -55.53
CA ALA A 27 -7.86 31.80 -55.97
C ALA A 27 -6.61 32.25 -55.19
N LEU A 28 -6.43 31.73 -53.98
CA LEU A 28 -5.30 32.01 -53.08
C LEU A 28 -4.21 30.92 -53.13
N SER A 29 -4.41 29.85 -53.92
CA SER A 29 -3.43 28.79 -54.07
C SER A 29 -2.20 29.23 -54.85
N ASP A 30 -1.01 28.98 -54.29
CA ASP A 30 0.26 29.15 -54.99
C ASP A 30 0.31 28.20 -56.21
N PRO A 31 0.55 28.71 -57.43
CA PRO A 31 0.60 27.89 -58.65
C PRO A 31 1.67 26.78 -58.62
N SER A 32 2.73 26.96 -57.84
CA SER A 32 3.86 26.02 -57.79
C SER A 32 3.63 24.87 -56.81
N THR A 33 3.00 25.15 -55.67
CA THR A 33 2.78 24.16 -54.60
C THR A 33 1.35 23.65 -54.53
N GLY A 34 0.39 24.35 -55.16
CA GLY A 34 -1.05 24.09 -55.09
C GLY A 34 -1.68 24.42 -53.74
N LYS A 35 -0.89 24.88 -52.75
CA LYS A 35 -1.35 25.12 -51.39
C LYS A 35 -1.98 26.52 -51.25
N PRO A 36 -3.13 26.67 -50.56
CA PRO A 36 -3.69 27.98 -50.26
C PRO A 36 -2.71 28.80 -49.42
N GLN A 37 -2.41 30.02 -49.83
CA GLN A 37 -1.57 30.96 -49.09
C GLN A 37 -2.35 32.23 -48.78
N MET A 38 -2.37 32.61 -47.52
CA MET A 38 -3.04 33.79 -47.00
C MET A 38 -2.03 34.64 -46.21
N GLY A 39 -2.20 35.96 -46.26
CA GLY A 39 -1.55 36.90 -45.36
C GLY A 39 -2.16 36.79 -43.97
N THR A 40 -2.63 37.92 -43.47
CA THR A 40 -3.58 38.01 -42.35
C THR A 40 -4.95 37.56 -42.83
N ALA A 41 -5.58 36.62 -42.12
CA ALA A 41 -6.87 36.07 -42.49
C ALA A 41 -7.90 36.26 -41.38
N LYS A 42 -8.90 37.11 -41.62
CA LYS A 42 -9.94 37.43 -40.62
C LYS A 42 -11.25 36.77 -40.96
N PHE A 43 -11.63 35.78 -40.16
CA PHE A 43 -12.87 35.01 -40.25
C PHE A 43 -13.68 35.09 -38.95
N SER A 44 -13.42 36.05 -38.06
CA SER A 44 -14.14 36.17 -36.79
C SER A 44 -15.65 36.31 -37.01
N GLY A 45 -16.43 35.48 -36.32
CA GLY A 45 -17.89 35.40 -36.49
C GLY A 45 -18.37 34.84 -37.84
N ALA A 46 -17.46 34.37 -38.71
CA ALA A 46 -17.85 33.77 -39.99
C ALA A 46 -18.60 32.45 -39.79
N ARG A 47 -19.46 32.10 -40.75
CA ARG A 47 -20.33 30.91 -40.66
C ARG A 47 -20.10 29.99 -41.84
N PHE A 48 -19.43 28.86 -41.63
CA PHE A 48 -19.18 27.85 -42.64
C PHE A 48 -20.30 26.81 -42.62
N THR A 49 -21.19 26.85 -43.60
CA THR A 49 -22.43 26.04 -43.62
C THR A 49 -22.25 24.64 -44.24
N GLY A 50 -21.04 24.31 -44.69
CA GLY A 50 -20.66 23.00 -45.23
C GLY A 50 -19.24 22.64 -44.78
N ASN A 51 -18.59 21.72 -45.49
CA ASN A 51 -17.22 21.34 -45.16
C ASN A 51 -16.25 22.51 -45.42
N ALA A 52 -15.41 22.79 -44.43
CA ALA A 52 -14.39 23.83 -44.46
C ALA A 52 -13.00 23.20 -44.50
N GLU A 53 -12.47 23.01 -45.71
CA GLU A 53 -11.17 22.37 -45.95
C GLU A 53 -10.05 23.41 -46.11
N PHE A 54 -9.24 23.56 -45.07
CA PHE A 54 -8.01 24.36 -45.02
C PHE A 54 -6.74 23.47 -44.98
N ASP A 55 -6.82 22.24 -45.49
CA ASP A 55 -5.71 21.31 -45.49
C ASP A 55 -4.46 21.90 -46.13
N LYS A 56 -3.34 21.82 -45.41
CA LYS A 56 -2.02 22.34 -45.81
C LYS A 56 -2.04 23.83 -46.18
N ALA A 57 -3.06 24.58 -45.78
CA ALA A 57 -3.12 26.02 -45.96
C ALA A 57 -2.00 26.70 -45.16
N GLN A 58 -1.47 27.78 -45.71
CA GLN A 58 -0.41 28.57 -45.10
C GLN A 58 -0.95 29.97 -44.77
N PHE A 59 -0.97 30.28 -43.48
CA PHE A 59 -1.31 31.60 -42.96
C PHE A 59 0.01 32.27 -42.57
N SER A 60 0.44 33.24 -43.36
CA SER A 60 1.71 33.95 -43.15
C SER A 60 1.60 35.09 -42.15
N GLY A 61 0.40 35.63 -41.94
CA GLY A 61 0.05 36.55 -40.85
C GLY A 61 -0.80 35.88 -39.77
N ASP A 62 -1.52 36.71 -39.00
CA ASP A 62 -2.47 36.23 -38.00
C ASP A 62 -3.72 35.63 -38.66
N ALA A 63 -4.27 34.57 -38.04
CA ALA A 63 -5.49 33.92 -38.47
C ALA A 63 -6.54 34.00 -37.36
N GLU A 64 -7.58 34.80 -37.58
CA GLU A 64 -8.63 35.09 -36.60
C GLU A 64 -9.90 34.31 -36.97
N PHE A 65 -10.29 33.34 -36.14
CA PHE A 65 -11.52 32.53 -36.26
C PHE A 65 -12.41 32.65 -35.00
N ASP A 66 -12.19 33.69 -34.18
CA ASP A 66 -12.95 33.91 -32.96
C ASP A 66 -14.46 33.94 -33.23
N GLU A 67 -15.23 33.22 -32.43
CA GLU A 67 -16.69 33.11 -32.55
C GLU A 67 -17.20 32.59 -33.92
N ALA A 68 -16.30 32.08 -34.78
CA ALA A 68 -16.69 31.44 -36.02
C ALA A 68 -17.46 30.14 -35.75
N GLN A 69 -18.30 29.75 -36.71
CA GLN A 69 -19.11 28.54 -36.62
C GLN A 69 -18.88 27.66 -37.85
N PHE A 70 -18.46 26.43 -37.60
CA PHE A 70 -18.27 25.39 -38.60
C PHE A 70 -19.37 24.33 -38.42
N THR A 71 -20.35 24.29 -39.32
CA THR A 71 -21.47 23.36 -39.21
C THR A 71 -21.17 21.99 -39.79
N GLY A 72 -20.28 21.90 -40.78
CA GLY A 72 -19.74 20.65 -41.32
C GLY A 72 -18.31 20.39 -40.83
N TYR A 73 -17.58 19.50 -41.50
CA TYR A 73 -16.20 19.19 -41.13
C TYR A 73 -15.29 20.42 -41.25
N ALA A 74 -14.49 20.69 -40.23
CA ALA A 74 -13.48 21.75 -40.25
C ALA A 74 -12.08 21.12 -40.25
N VAL A 75 -11.40 21.14 -41.39
CA VAL A 75 -10.19 20.35 -41.62
C VAL A 75 -9.01 21.27 -41.89
N PHE A 76 -8.01 21.21 -41.02
CA PHE A 76 -6.77 22.00 -41.03
C PHE A 76 -5.54 21.08 -41.02
N HIS A 77 -5.61 19.88 -41.60
CA HIS A 77 -4.50 18.93 -41.49
C HIS A 77 -3.25 19.45 -42.19
N GLY A 78 -2.13 19.44 -41.48
CA GLY A 78 -0.86 19.96 -41.98
C GLY A 78 -0.87 21.46 -42.30
N ALA A 79 -1.89 22.22 -41.86
CA ALA A 79 -1.90 23.67 -42.02
C ALA A 79 -0.76 24.32 -41.21
N GLN A 80 -0.30 25.47 -41.68
CA GLN A 80 0.81 26.21 -41.08
C GLN A 80 0.35 27.62 -40.74
N PHE A 81 0.39 27.97 -39.46
CA PHE A 81 0.09 29.30 -38.95
C PHE A 81 1.40 29.96 -38.52
N SER A 82 1.86 30.95 -39.27
CA SER A 82 3.12 31.65 -39.00
C SER A 82 2.94 32.77 -37.97
N GLY A 83 1.77 33.42 -37.96
CA GLY A 83 1.32 34.32 -36.91
C GLY A 83 0.56 33.61 -35.78
N ASN A 84 -0.24 34.38 -35.04
CA ASN A 84 -1.15 33.84 -34.03
C ASN A 84 -2.39 33.23 -34.69
N ALA A 85 -2.89 32.14 -34.13
CA ALA A 85 -4.12 31.49 -34.55
C ALA A 85 -5.14 31.57 -33.41
N GLN A 86 -6.22 32.31 -33.63
CA GLN A 86 -7.24 32.59 -32.63
C GLN A 86 -8.54 31.88 -32.98
N PHE A 87 -9.02 31.04 -32.07
CA PHE A 87 -10.23 30.22 -32.15
C PHE A 87 -11.04 30.36 -30.86
N HIS A 88 -11.04 31.54 -30.23
CA HIS A 88 -11.78 31.75 -28.99
C HIS A 88 -13.27 31.61 -29.23
N ARG A 89 -13.93 30.79 -28.41
CA ARG A 89 -15.38 30.53 -28.50
C ARG A 89 -15.85 30.09 -29.89
N THR A 90 -14.96 29.57 -30.74
CA THR A 90 -15.31 28.97 -32.02
C THR A 90 -16.13 27.71 -31.79
N GLN A 91 -17.13 27.48 -32.65
CA GLN A 91 -17.99 26.30 -32.58
C GLN A 91 -17.70 25.38 -33.75
N PHE A 92 -17.32 24.15 -33.45
CA PHE A 92 -17.18 23.05 -34.40
C PHE A 92 -18.34 22.08 -34.13
N SER A 93 -19.30 22.01 -35.06
CA SER A 93 -20.49 21.15 -34.90
C SER A 93 -20.20 19.68 -35.25
N ASP A 94 -19.40 19.46 -36.29
CA ASP A 94 -18.92 18.13 -36.70
C ASP A 94 -17.41 18.01 -36.44
N TYR A 95 -16.77 16.96 -36.99
CA TYR A 95 -15.35 16.68 -36.86
C TYR A 95 -14.44 17.89 -37.11
N ALA A 96 -13.51 18.13 -36.18
CA ALA A 96 -12.49 19.17 -36.26
C ALA A 96 -11.08 18.57 -36.32
N GLY A 97 -10.44 18.65 -37.49
CA GLY A 97 -9.17 18.02 -37.78
C GLY A 97 -8.01 19.01 -37.78
N PHE A 98 -7.07 18.88 -36.84
CA PHE A 98 -5.83 19.67 -36.71
C PHE A 98 -4.58 18.78 -36.70
N ARG A 99 -4.68 17.54 -37.20
CA ARG A 99 -3.54 16.62 -37.30
C ARG A 99 -2.34 17.25 -38.03
N MET A 100 -1.14 17.09 -37.50
CA MET A 100 0.12 17.62 -38.04
C MET A 100 0.13 19.14 -38.28
N VAL A 101 -0.79 19.90 -37.67
CA VAL A 101 -0.80 21.36 -37.76
C VAL A 101 0.45 21.95 -37.12
N GLN A 102 0.95 23.04 -37.68
CA GLN A 102 2.08 23.79 -37.13
C GLN A 102 1.62 25.19 -36.79
N PHE A 103 1.53 25.51 -35.51
CA PHE A 103 1.41 26.88 -35.04
C PHE A 103 2.82 27.42 -34.82
N SER A 104 3.14 28.63 -35.23
CA SER A 104 4.45 29.25 -34.95
C SER A 104 4.32 30.33 -33.88
N GLY A 105 3.17 31.01 -33.81
CA GLY A 105 2.77 31.92 -32.74
C GLY A 105 1.92 31.24 -31.66
N TYR A 106 1.06 32.03 -31.01
CA TYR A 106 0.08 31.54 -30.04
C TYR A 106 -1.08 30.82 -30.75
N ALA A 107 -1.55 29.72 -30.15
CA ALA A 107 -2.70 28.97 -30.61
C ALA A 107 -3.77 28.98 -29.51
N GLU A 108 -4.82 29.75 -29.72
CA GLU A 108 -5.79 30.07 -28.66
C GLU A 108 -7.17 29.48 -28.99
N PHE A 109 -7.58 28.47 -28.23
CA PHE A 109 -8.87 27.76 -28.32
C PHE A 109 -9.71 27.98 -27.05
N GLY A 110 -9.43 29.03 -26.28
CA GLY A 110 -10.11 29.31 -25.02
C GLY A 110 -11.63 29.42 -25.19
N GLY A 111 -12.38 28.59 -24.46
CA GLY A 111 -13.83 28.50 -24.54
C GLY A 111 -14.40 27.95 -25.86
N ALA A 112 -13.57 27.40 -26.76
CA ALA A 112 -14.03 26.75 -27.98
C ALA A 112 -14.90 25.53 -27.67
N GLN A 113 -15.82 25.20 -28.57
CA GLN A 113 -16.78 24.11 -28.41
C GLN A 113 -16.67 23.12 -29.58
N PHE A 114 -16.27 21.89 -29.27
CA PHE A 114 -16.16 20.77 -30.20
C PHE A 114 -17.30 19.79 -29.91
N HIS A 115 -18.32 19.77 -30.76
CA HIS A 115 -19.52 18.97 -30.53
C HIS A 115 -19.35 17.50 -30.96
N ASP A 116 -18.45 17.25 -31.91
CA ASP A 116 -18.01 15.91 -32.33
C ASP A 116 -16.50 15.73 -32.02
N ASN A 117 -15.89 14.69 -32.56
CA ASN A 117 -14.49 14.34 -32.36
C ASN A 117 -13.55 15.43 -32.88
N ALA A 118 -12.47 15.65 -32.15
CA ALA A 118 -11.41 16.57 -32.53
C ALA A 118 -10.03 15.89 -32.46
N GLU A 119 -9.12 16.30 -33.33
CA GLU A 119 -7.81 15.65 -33.49
C GLU A 119 -6.70 16.66 -33.66
N PHE A 120 -5.73 16.64 -32.74
CA PHE A 120 -4.50 17.44 -32.74
C PHE A 120 -3.27 16.53 -32.72
N ASP A 121 -3.40 15.31 -33.23
CA ASP A 121 -2.29 14.36 -33.27
C ASP A 121 -1.12 14.93 -34.06
N GLU A 122 0.09 14.78 -33.50
CA GLU A 122 1.34 15.29 -34.07
C GLU A 122 1.36 16.82 -34.27
N ALA A 123 0.42 17.57 -33.67
CA ALA A 123 0.41 19.03 -33.72
C ALA A 123 1.63 19.62 -33.00
N HIS A 124 2.13 20.74 -33.52
CA HIS A 124 3.28 21.45 -32.95
C HIS A 124 2.90 22.85 -32.48
N PHE A 125 3.14 23.10 -31.19
CA PHE A 125 2.89 24.37 -30.49
C PHE A 125 4.20 24.87 -29.88
N PRO A 126 5.04 25.63 -30.62
CA PRO A 126 6.26 26.24 -30.11
C PRO A 126 5.93 27.41 -29.16
N GLY A 127 4.88 28.18 -29.45
CA GLY A 127 4.29 29.17 -28.55
C GLY A 127 3.30 28.56 -27.54
N ASN A 128 2.57 29.41 -26.84
CA ASN A 128 1.52 28.96 -25.91
C ASN A 128 0.32 28.40 -26.68
N ALA A 129 -0.24 27.32 -26.13
CA ALA A 129 -1.47 26.70 -26.59
C ALA A 129 -2.52 26.78 -25.47
N GLY A 130 -3.55 27.61 -25.66
CA GLY A 130 -4.61 27.85 -24.67
C GLY A 130 -5.88 27.09 -25.02
N PHE A 131 -6.30 26.14 -24.19
CA PHE A 131 -7.59 25.44 -24.26
C PHE A 131 -8.43 25.66 -23.00
N ASP A 132 -8.15 26.72 -22.25
CA ASP A 132 -8.82 27.03 -21.00
C ASP A 132 -10.33 27.18 -21.21
N GLY A 133 -11.13 26.48 -20.42
CA GLY A 133 -12.59 26.44 -20.52
C GLY A 133 -13.16 25.84 -21.82
N ALA A 134 -12.32 25.25 -22.69
CA ALA A 134 -12.80 24.57 -23.90
C ALA A 134 -13.67 23.35 -23.56
N GLN A 135 -14.62 23.05 -24.44
CA GLN A 135 -15.58 21.96 -24.26
C GLN A 135 -15.48 20.97 -25.41
N PHE A 136 -15.26 19.70 -25.08
CA PHE A 136 -15.14 18.59 -26.02
C PHE A 136 -16.25 17.58 -25.72
N SER A 137 -17.29 17.57 -26.54
CA SER A 137 -18.42 16.66 -26.42
C SER A 137 -18.06 15.25 -26.93
N GLY A 138 -17.27 15.19 -28.02
CA GLY A 138 -16.72 13.95 -28.58
C GLY A 138 -15.35 13.56 -27.99
N HIS A 139 -14.68 12.61 -28.65
CA HIS A 139 -13.31 12.23 -28.30
C HIS A 139 -12.31 13.29 -28.80
N ILE A 140 -11.30 13.57 -27.99
CA ILE A 140 -10.19 14.45 -28.34
C ILE A 140 -8.88 13.66 -28.29
N ARG A 141 -8.02 13.87 -29.29
CA ARG A 141 -6.67 13.30 -29.32
C ARG A 141 -5.62 14.38 -29.52
N PHE A 142 -4.55 14.28 -28.74
CA PHE A 142 -3.30 15.04 -28.79
C PHE A 142 -2.10 14.07 -28.84
N GLY A 143 -2.28 12.92 -29.50
CA GLY A 143 -1.28 11.87 -29.58
C GLY A 143 0.00 12.38 -30.23
N SER A 144 1.15 12.20 -29.58
CA SER A 144 2.44 12.73 -30.04
C SER A 144 2.48 14.25 -30.28
N ALA A 145 1.51 15.02 -29.77
CA ALA A 145 1.53 16.48 -29.87
C ALA A 145 2.69 17.06 -29.06
N ARG A 146 3.25 18.18 -29.53
CA ARG A 146 4.42 18.83 -28.91
C ARG A 146 4.06 20.24 -28.48
N PHE A 147 4.00 20.45 -27.17
CA PHE A 147 3.80 21.73 -26.52
C PHE A 147 5.14 22.24 -25.99
N SER A 148 5.77 23.17 -26.71
CA SER A 148 7.05 23.76 -26.29
C SER A 148 6.84 24.95 -25.35
N GLY A 149 5.77 25.72 -25.57
CA GLY A 149 5.30 26.77 -24.67
C GLY A 149 4.34 26.28 -23.59
N TYR A 150 3.61 27.21 -22.97
CA TYR A 150 2.56 26.88 -22.01
C TYR A 150 1.41 26.12 -22.66
N ALA A 151 0.93 25.04 -22.04
CA ALA A 151 -0.26 24.31 -22.44
C ALA A 151 -1.33 24.42 -21.35
N GLY A 152 -2.36 25.24 -21.60
CA GLY A 152 -3.44 25.51 -20.66
C GLY A 152 -4.70 24.71 -20.98
N PHE A 153 -5.21 23.95 -20.02
CA PHE A 153 -6.48 23.23 -20.06
C PHE A 153 -7.31 23.50 -18.80
N ASP A 154 -7.10 24.66 -18.16
CA ASP A 154 -7.76 24.99 -16.91
C ASP A 154 -9.27 25.10 -17.11
N GLY A 155 -10.05 24.36 -16.31
CA GLY A 155 -11.50 24.31 -16.42
C GLY A 155 -12.04 23.69 -17.72
N ALA A 156 -11.19 23.08 -18.55
CA ALA A 156 -11.61 22.39 -19.76
C ALA A 156 -12.50 21.18 -19.43
N GLN A 157 -13.48 20.89 -20.29
CA GLN A 157 -14.46 19.82 -20.09
C GLN A 157 -14.38 18.81 -21.23
N PHE A 158 -14.10 17.56 -20.88
CA PHE A 158 -13.96 16.44 -21.79
C PHE A 158 -15.07 15.43 -21.52
N SER A 159 -16.15 15.51 -22.28
CA SER A 159 -17.29 14.59 -22.16
C SER A 159 -16.97 13.22 -22.75
N GLY A 160 -16.25 13.19 -23.87
CA GLY A 160 -15.66 11.99 -24.45
C GLY A 160 -14.31 11.61 -23.83
N GLY A 161 -13.63 10.64 -24.44
CA GLY A 161 -12.27 10.28 -24.05
C GLY A 161 -11.25 11.33 -24.52
N ALA A 162 -10.28 11.65 -23.66
CA ALA A 162 -9.19 12.58 -23.95
C ALA A 162 -7.85 11.85 -23.91
N VAL A 163 -7.13 11.82 -25.03
CA VAL A 163 -5.88 11.06 -25.16
C VAL A 163 -4.72 12.00 -25.49
N PHE A 164 -3.75 12.05 -24.59
CA PHE A 164 -2.47 12.77 -24.68
C PHE A 164 -1.29 11.78 -24.75
N GLY A 165 -1.52 10.59 -25.31
CA GLY A 165 -0.50 9.54 -25.40
C GLY A 165 0.74 10.00 -26.17
N GLU A 166 1.94 9.73 -25.63
CA GLU A 166 3.23 10.17 -26.20
C GLU A 166 3.37 11.70 -26.39
N ALA A 167 2.44 12.51 -25.87
CA ALA A 167 2.53 13.96 -25.93
C ALA A 167 3.72 14.49 -25.14
N GLN A 168 4.31 15.58 -25.62
CA GLN A 168 5.49 16.20 -25.02
C GLN A 168 5.14 17.61 -24.56
N PHE A 169 5.24 17.84 -23.25
CA PHE A 169 5.04 19.13 -22.61
C PHE A 169 6.41 19.65 -22.16
N SER A 170 7.03 20.48 -22.99
CA SER A 170 8.31 21.10 -22.66
C SER A 170 8.15 22.32 -21.78
N GLY A 171 7.07 23.08 -21.99
CA GLY A 171 6.63 24.14 -21.09
C GLY A 171 5.68 23.62 -20.01
N ARG A 172 5.15 24.54 -19.21
CA ARG A 172 4.20 24.23 -18.13
C ARG A 172 2.88 23.70 -18.70
N ALA A 173 2.37 22.61 -18.13
CA ALA A 173 1.08 22.00 -18.49
C ALA A 173 0.10 22.11 -17.32
N ARG A 174 -1.04 22.77 -17.52
CA ARG A 174 -2.05 22.97 -16.47
C ARG A 174 -3.38 22.35 -16.85
N PHE A 175 -3.90 21.53 -15.96
CA PHE A 175 -5.22 20.87 -16.05
C PHE A 175 -6.06 21.18 -14.81
N ARG A 176 -5.91 22.37 -14.21
CA ARG A 176 -6.57 22.67 -12.95
C ARG A 176 -8.08 22.75 -13.16
N ARG A 177 -8.84 22.08 -12.28
CA ARG A 177 -10.31 21.99 -12.39
C ARG A 177 -10.82 21.46 -13.74
N ALA A 178 -9.96 20.82 -14.53
CA ALA A 178 -10.38 20.13 -15.74
C ALA A 178 -11.28 18.93 -15.36
N ARG A 179 -12.31 18.68 -16.17
CA ARG A 179 -13.28 17.60 -15.94
C ARG A 179 -13.21 16.59 -17.07
N PHE A 180 -12.88 15.35 -16.74
CA PHE A 180 -12.82 14.23 -17.66
C PHE A 180 -13.95 13.26 -17.33
N SER A 181 -15.03 13.30 -18.13
CA SER A 181 -16.15 12.37 -18.00
C SER A 181 -15.81 11.00 -18.60
N GLY A 182 -15.03 10.99 -19.69
CA GLY A 182 -14.47 9.79 -20.31
C GLY A 182 -13.11 9.39 -19.74
N TYR A 183 -12.46 8.44 -20.42
CA TYR A 183 -11.08 8.04 -20.11
C TYR A 183 -10.10 9.19 -20.42
N ALA A 184 -9.16 9.46 -19.49
CA ALA A 184 -8.08 10.42 -19.68
C ALA A 184 -6.74 9.67 -19.76
N GLY A 185 -6.16 9.58 -20.96
CA GLY A 185 -4.92 8.83 -21.19
C GLY A 185 -3.72 9.75 -21.40
N PHE A 186 -2.72 9.66 -20.53
CA PHE A 186 -1.41 10.34 -20.62
C PHE A 186 -0.28 9.30 -20.72
N ASP A 187 -0.57 8.11 -21.21
CA ASP A 187 0.43 7.04 -21.31
C ASP A 187 1.59 7.46 -22.20
N GLU A 188 2.82 7.21 -21.75
CA GLU A 188 4.07 7.60 -22.43
C GLU A 188 4.25 9.11 -22.65
N ALA A 189 3.38 9.94 -22.06
CA ALA A 189 3.55 11.39 -22.08
C ALA A 189 4.82 11.80 -21.34
N ARG A 190 5.45 12.88 -21.81
CA ARG A 190 6.69 13.43 -21.25
C ARG A 190 6.46 14.85 -20.80
N PHE A 191 6.60 15.08 -19.51
CA PHE A 191 6.47 16.37 -18.87
C PHE A 191 7.86 16.87 -18.47
N TYR A 192 8.42 17.77 -19.27
CA TYR A 192 9.67 18.47 -18.96
C TYR A 192 9.43 19.77 -18.19
N GLY A 193 8.23 20.36 -18.30
CA GLY A 193 7.82 21.50 -17.49
C GLY A 193 6.97 21.09 -16.28
N GLU A 194 6.69 22.06 -15.40
CA GLU A 194 5.76 21.90 -14.27
C GLU A 194 4.39 21.42 -14.75
N THR A 195 3.85 20.41 -14.07
CA THR A 195 2.53 19.85 -14.37
C THR A 195 1.60 19.96 -13.17
N GLU A 196 0.39 20.46 -13.40
CA GLU A 196 -0.60 20.71 -12.34
C GLU A 196 -1.96 20.09 -12.68
N PHE A 197 -2.48 19.26 -11.76
CA PHE A 197 -3.83 18.70 -11.82
C PHE A 197 -4.74 19.17 -10.68
N GLY A 198 -4.40 20.28 -10.02
CA GLY A 198 -5.13 20.79 -8.86
C GLY A 198 -6.63 21.00 -9.12
N GLY A 199 -7.46 20.30 -8.37
CA GLY A 199 -8.92 20.31 -8.48
C GLY A 199 -9.48 19.54 -9.69
N ALA A 200 -8.67 18.81 -10.45
CA ALA A 200 -9.14 18.03 -11.59
C ALA A 200 -10.08 16.89 -11.14
N GLN A 201 -10.99 16.51 -12.03
CA GLN A 201 -11.98 15.47 -11.77
C GLN A 201 -11.99 14.45 -12.92
N PHE A 202 -11.82 13.17 -12.58
CA PHE A 202 -11.89 12.06 -13.51
C PHE A 202 -13.08 11.17 -13.11
N ALA A 203 -14.16 11.21 -13.90
CA ALA A 203 -15.33 10.34 -13.67
C ALA A 203 -15.08 8.89 -14.13
N SER A 204 -14.06 8.67 -14.95
CA SER A 204 -13.57 7.35 -15.37
C SER A 204 -12.14 7.11 -14.87
N SER A 205 -11.35 6.31 -15.59
CA SER A 205 -9.94 6.03 -15.27
C SER A 205 -9.00 7.06 -15.89
N ALA A 206 -7.88 7.30 -15.21
CA ALA A 206 -6.78 8.15 -15.66
C ALA A 206 -5.51 7.31 -15.84
N GLY A 207 -4.99 7.23 -17.06
CA GLY A 207 -3.77 6.51 -17.39
C GLY A 207 -2.56 7.46 -17.44
N PHE A 208 -1.47 7.08 -16.79
CA PHE A 208 -0.16 7.72 -16.83
C PHE A 208 0.93 6.64 -16.99
N GLY A 209 0.58 5.51 -17.60
CA GLY A 209 1.48 4.38 -17.74
C GLY A 209 2.69 4.76 -18.56
N ARG A 210 3.90 4.44 -18.07
CA ARG A 210 5.17 4.84 -18.73
C ARG A 210 5.35 6.36 -18.92
N ALA A 211 4.55 7.20 -18.28
CA ALA A 211 4.74 8.65 -18.33
C ALA A 211 6.04 9.06 -17.60
N ARG A 212 6.66 10.14 -18.05
CA ARG A 212 7.90 10.66 -17.46
C ARG A 212 7.72 12.10 -16.99
N PHE A 213 8.00 12.33 -15.72
CA PHE A 213 7.98 13.64 -15.07
C PHE A 213 9.41 14.02 -14.71
N VAL A 214 9.96 14.99 -15.44
CA VAL A 214 11.37 15.38 -15.31
C VAL A 214 11.57 16.44 -14.24
N VAL A 215 10.61 17.36 -14.11
CA VAL A 215 10.66 18.49 -13.15
C VAL A 215 9.62 18.30 -12.06
N ALA A 216 9.89 18.89 -10.89
CA ALA A 216 8.99 18.92 -9.74
C ALA A 216 7.54 19.22 -10.19
N SER A 217 6.65 18.28 -9.84
CA SER A 217 5.26 18.30 -10.28
C SER A 217 4.33 18.12 -9.07
N GLU A 218 3.21 18.84 -9.09
CA GLU A 218 2.13 18.67 -8.13
C GLU A 218 1.00 17.90 -8.81
N LEU A 219 0.99 16.59 -8.61
CA LEU A 219 -0.06 15.71 -9.13
C LEU A 219 -1.20 15.66 -8.13
N GLY A 220 -1.97 16.74 -8.09
CA GLY A 220 -3.16 16.87 -7.25
C GLY A 220 -3.26 18.19 -6.51
N PRO A 221 -4.29 18.36 -5.67
CA PRO A 221 -5.28 17.33 -5.34
C PRO A 221 -6.27 17.08 -6.48
N PHE A 222 -6.55 15.82 -6.81
CA PHE A 222 -7.60 15.46 -7.77
C PHE A 222 -8.39 14.22 -7.33
N VAL A 223 -9.59 14.06 -7.90
CA VAL A 223 -10.48 12.91 -7.65
C VAL A 223 -10.62 12.07 -8.91
N CYS A 224 -10.52 10.76 -8.77
CA CYS A 224 -10.72 9.78 -9.84
C CYS A 224 -11.67 8.67 -9.39
N ALA A 225 -12.85 8.56 -10.02
CA ALA A 225 -13.81 7.50 -9.69
C ALA A 225 -13.32 6.10 -10.13
N GLY A 226 -12.50 6.03 -11.18
CA GLY A 226 -11.92 4.80 -11.72
C GLY A 226 -10.55 4.45 -11.13
N VAL A 227 -9.66 3.97 -12.02
CA VAL A 227 -8.28 3.61 -11.71
C VAL A 227 -7.36 4.75 -12.12
N VAL A 228 -6.41 5.10 -11.24
CA VAL A 228 -5.24 5.92 -11.60
C VAL A 228 -4.07 4.97 -11.84
N ASP A 229 -3.62 4.86 -13.09
CA ASP A 229 -2.52 3.97 -13.48
C ASP A 229 -1.22 4.74 -13.67
N LEU A 230 -0.31 4.66 -12.69
CA LEU A 230 1.05 5.20 -12.74
C LEU A 230 2.08 4.10 -13.08
N SER A 231 1.65 2.95 -13.57
CA SER A 231 2.54 1.80 -13.77
C SER A 231 3.67 2.14 -14.75
N ARG A 232 4.92 1.87 -14.34
CA ARG A 232 6.14 2.20 -15.07
C ARG A 232 6.37 3.69 -15.30
N ALA A 233 5.63 4.57 -14.64
CA ALA A 233 5.94 5.99 -14.67
C ALA A 233 7.29 6.25 -14.00
N VAL A 234 7.94 7.35 -14.39
CA VAL A 234 9.25 7.77 -13.87
C VAL A 234 9.13 9.20 -13.36
N PHE A 235 9.50 9.40 -12.10
CA PHE A 235 9.60 10.71 -11.45
C PHE A 235 11.06 11.00 -11.17
N GLU A 236 11.64 11.97 -11.88
CA GLU A 236 13.07 12.31 -11.77
C GLU A 236 13.36 13.29 -10.65
N ASP A 237 12.43 14.21 -10.42
CA ASP A 237 12.49 15.25 -9.40
C ASP A 237 11.47 15.00 -8.27
N PRO A 238 11.60 15.72 -7.14
CA PRO A 238 10.67 15.58 -6.03
C PRO A 238 9.22 15.82 -6.45
N VAL A 239 8.32 14.96 -5.98
CA VAL A 239 6.90 14.98 -6.40
C VAL A 239 5.98 14.81 -5.21
N THR A 240 4.89 15.59 -5.23
CA THR A 240 3.76 15.37 -4.32
C THR A 240 2.56 14.90 -5.12
N LEU A 241 2.04 13.73 -4.74
CA LEU A 241 0.80 13.20 -5.29
C LEU A 241 -0.30 13.32 -4.24
N GLU A 242 -1.40 13.96 -4.60
CA GLU A 242 -2.59 14.09 -3.77
C GLU A 242 -3.78 13.51 -4.52
N ILE A 243 -4.06 12.23 -4.26
CA ILE A 243 -4.98 11.44 -5.08
C ILE A 243 -6.10 10.88 -4.21
N ALA A 244 -7.33 11.21 -4.56
CA ALA A 244 -8.52 10.52 -4.07
C ALA A 244 -9.05 9.62 -5.19
N ALA A 245 -8.91 8.31 -5.06
CA ALA A 245 -9.34 7.36 -6.09
C ALA A 245 -9.71 6.01 -5.50
N ARG A 246 -10.47 5.17 -6.24
CA ARG A 246 -10.76 3.79 -5.79
C ARG A 246 -9.53 2.89 -5.85
N LYS A 247 -8.69 3.08 -6.88
CA LYS A 247 -7.51 2.26 -7.11
C LYS A 247 -6.38 3.10 -7.70
N VAL A 248 -5.18 2.92 -7.17
CA VAL A 248 -3.94 3.53 -7.65
C VAL A 248 -2.93 2.43 -7.93
N LEU A 249 -2.49 2.32 -9.19
CA LEU A 249 -1.51 1.32 -9.61
C LEU A 249 -0.15 2.00 -9.79
N CYS A 250 0.80 1.65 -8.93
CA CYS A 250 2.19 2.13 -8.97
C CYS A 250 3.15 1.00 -9.35
N LYS A 251 2.74 0.07 -10.22
CA LYS A 251 3.55 -1.11 -10.55
C LYS A 251 4.80 -0.73 -11.34
N ARG A 252 5.98 -1.14 -10.90
CA ARG A 252 7.26 -0.82 -11.57
C ARG A 252 7.51 0.67 -11.76
N THR A 253 6.88 1.51 -10.95
CA THR A 253 7.11 2.95 -10.94
C THR A 253 8.52 3.22 -10.45
N ARG A 254 9.20 4.22 -11.02
CA ARG A 254 10.53 4.64 -10.60
C ARG A 254 10.46 6.01 -9.95
N TRP A 255 11.01 6.10 -8.75
CA TRP A 255 11.11 7.32 -7.98
C TRP A 255 12.59 7.64 -7.80
N GLU A 256 13.13 8.52 -8.65
CA GLU A 256 14.55 8.88 -8.59
C GLU A 256 14.84 9.92 -7.49
N SER A 257 13.79 10.56 -6.98
CA SER A 257 13.86 11.56 -5.93
C SER A 257 12.73 11.38 -4.90
N THR A 258 12.72 12.23 -3.87
CA THR A 258 11.81 12.13 -2.74
C THR A 258 10.35 12.28 -3.20
N ALA A 259 9.46 11.38 -2.75
CA ALA A 259 8.05 11.45 -3.12
C ALA A 259 7.13 11.40 -1.89
N THR A 260 6.10 12.25 -1.91
CA THR A 260 5.02 12.22 -0.92
C THR A 260 3.74 11.81 -1.62
N VAL A 261 3.23 10.62 -1.33
CA VAL A 261 2.03 10.04 -1.92
C VAL A 261 0.90 10.05 -0.89
N ARG A 262 0.05 11.09 -0.96
CA ARG A 262 -1.12 11.25 -0.10
C ARG A 262 -2.33 10.67 -0.80
N LEU A 263 -2.86 9.60 -0.25
CA LEU A 263 -3.97 8.87 -0.84
C LEU A 263 -5.24 9.00 0.01
N ARG A 264 -6.40 8.92 -0.64
CA ARG A 264 -7.71 8.81 0.02
C ARG A 264 -8.59 7.81 -0.72
N TYR A 265 -9.34 7.02 0.05
CA TYR A 265 -10.31 6.02 -0.45
C TYR A 265 -9.70 4.93 -1.36
N ALA A 266 -8.37 4.81 -1.37
CA ALA A 266 -7.62 4.12 -2.40
C ALA A 266 -7.10 2.76 -1.98
N THR A 267 -7.19 1.81 -2.90
CA THR A 267 -6.36 0.60 -2.90
C THR A 267 -5.12 0.87 -3.75
N ALA A 268 -3.93 0.78 -3.14
CA ALA A 268 -2.65 1.12 -3.77
C ALA A 268 -1.75 -0.11 -3.93
N ASP A 269 -1.21 -0.29 -5.14
CA ASP A 269 -0.34 -1.42 -5.49
C ASP A 269 1.03 -0.90 -5.94
N PHE A 270 2.09 -1.21 -5.19
CA PHE A 270 3.47 -0.78 -5.45
C PHE A 270 4.37 -1.93 -5.92
N GLU A 271 3.79 -3.01 -6.46
CA GLU A 271 4.54 -4.17 -6.95
C GLU A 271 5.71 -3.77 -7.88
N ASP A 272 6.91 -4.26 -7.58
CA ASP A 272 8.18 -4.01 -8.28
C ASP A 272 8.56 -2.52 -8.40
N ALA A 273 8.01 -1.61 -7.59
CA ALA A 273 8.40 -0.20 -7.60
C ALA A 273 9.87 -0.01 -7.15
N VAL A 274 10.58 0.91 -7.81
CA VAL A 274 11.98 1.21 -7.54
C VAL A 274 12.08 2.57 -6.85
N LEU A 275 12.65 2.60 -5.65
CA LEU A 275 12.80 3.78 -4.82
C LEU A 275 14.29 4.12 -4.70
N SER A 276 14.76 5.14 -5.41
CA SER A 276 16.14 5.65 -5.29
C SER A 276 16.29 6.66 -4.13
N ALA A 277 15.17 7.15 -3.60
CA ALA A 277 15.07 8.12 -2.51
C ALA A 277 13.82 7.84 -1.65
N PRO A 278 13.69 8.45 -0.45
CA PRO A 278 12.55 8.21 0.43
C PRO A 278 11.19 8.51 -0.20
N VAL A 279 10.27 7.55 -0.10
CA VAL A 279 8.88 7.66 -0.55
C VAL A 279 7.94 7.42 0.63
N ALA A 280 7.18 8.46 0.97
CA ALA A 280 6.18 8.41 2.03
C ALA A 280 4.78 8.21 1.44
N VAL A 281 4.13 7.11 1.77
CA VAL A 281 2.74 6.82 1.41
C VAL A 281 1.87 7.03 2.63
N THR A 282 0.96 8.00 2.56
CA THR A 282 0.14 8.44 3.69
C THR A 282 -1.34 8.31 3.37
N ALA A 283 -2.09 7.67 4.27
CA ALA A 283 -3.55 7.74 4.25
C ALA A 283 -4.01 9.09 4.79
N HIS A 284 -4.56 9.96 3.94
CA HIS A 284 -4.93 11.31 4.34
C HIS A 284 -6.38 11.36 4.86
N PRO A 285 -6.63 11.75 6.13
CA PRO A 285 -7.96 11.64 6.73
C PRO A 285 -8.94 12.71 6.23
N THR A 286 -8.46 13.94 6.02
CA THR A 286 -9.25 15.11 5.64
C THR A 286 -9.39 15.25 4.13
N CYS A 287 -10.49 15.88 3.66
CA CYS A 287 -10.59 16.24 2.25
C CYS A 287 -9.45 17.17 1.85
N PHE A 288 -8.86 16.89 0.69
CA PHE A 288 -8.02 17.87 0.05
C PHE A 288 -8.87 19.09 -0.29
N ALA A 289 -8.43 20.26 0.15
CA ALA A 289 -9.07 21.53 -0.15
C ALA A 289 -8.27 22.22 -1.27
N THR A 290 -8.97 22.76 -2.27
CA THR A 290 -8.35 23.54 -3.36
C THR A 290 -8.98 24.92 -3.39
N GLY A 291 -8.57 25.80 -2.48
CA GLY A 291 -9.27 27.07 -2.22
C GLY A 291 -10.59 26.87 -1.47
N ASP A 292 -11.65 27.58 -1.85
CA ASP A 292 -12.96 27.57 -1.17
C ASP A 292 -13.86 26.36 -1.50
N ASP A 293 -13.51 25.58 -2.53
CA ASP A 293 -14.29 24.42 -2.97
C ASP A 293 -13.59 23.11 -2.55
N ALA A 294 -14.25 22.32 -1.71
CA ALA A 294 -13.83 20.95 -1.43
C ALA A 294 -13.94 20.11 -2.71
N VAL A 295 -12.90 19.35 -3.05
CA VAL A 295 -12.96 18.45 -4.22
C VAL A 295 -14.15 17.50 -4.05
N GLU A 296 -15.00 17.44 -5.08
CA GLU A 296 -16.35 16.90 -5.00
C GLU A 296 -16.35 15.44 -4.52
N LYS A 297 -16.86 15.20 -3.31
CA LYS A 297 -16.98 13.87 -2.69
C LYS A 297 -17.96 12.95 -3.43
N SER A 298 -18.83 13.52 -4.28
CA SER A 298 -19.93 12.81 -4.95
C SER A 298 -19.45 11.63 -5.80
N LEU A 299 -18.27 11.74 -6.43
CA LEU A 299 -17.70 10.68 -7.29
C LEU A 299 -17.23 9.44 -6.51
N LEU A 300 -16.99 9.56 -5.20
CA LEU A 300 -16.40 8.51 -4.36
C LEU A 300 -17.28 8.16 -3.14
N SER A 301 -18.56 8.53 -3.14
CA SER A 301 -19.48 8.38 -2.00
C SER A 301 -19.67 6.94 -1.49
N ASP A 302 -19.28 5.93 -2.28
CA ASP A 302 -19.42 4.51 -1.95
C ASP A 302 -18.09 3.82 -1.55
N GLY A 303 -16.98 4.57 -1.45
CA GLY A 303 -15.64 4.03 -1.20
C GLY A 303 -15.33 3.74 0.28
N CYS A 304 -14.47 2.75 0.55
CA CYS A 304 -13.93 2.53 1.90
C CYS A 304 -13.23 3.78 2.41
N ASP A 305 -13.56 4.25 3.62
CA ASP A 305 -13.01 5.48 4.21
C ASP A 305 -11.48 5.50 4.43
N GLY A 306 -10.80 4.37 4.25
CA GLY A 306 -9.36 4.20 4.47
C GLY A 306 -8.54 3.98 3.19
N VAL A 307 -7.22 4.05 3.32
CA VAL A 307 -6.28 3.67 2.27
C VAL A 307 -5.70 2.31 2.57
N ARG A 308 -5.72 1.42 1.59
CA ARG A 308 -5.15 0.07 1.70
C ARG A 308 -3.98 -0.09 0.74
N VAL A 309 -2.85 -0.59 1.22
CA VAL A 309 -1.74 -1.02 0.35
C VAL A 309 -1.86 -2.53 0.14
N THR A 310 -1.91 -2.97 -1.12
CA THR A 310 -2.15 -4.38 -1.47
C THR A 310 -0.86 -5.14 -1.77
N SER A 311 0.20 -4.47 -2.20
CA SER A 311 1.47 -5.12 -2.50
C SER A 311 2.63 -4.14 -2.43
N VAL A 312 3.73 -4.60 -1.84
CA VAL A 312 5.07 -4.00 -1.91
C VAL A 312 6.10 -5.06 -2.32
N GLN A 313 5.64 -6.14 -2.96
CA GLN A 313 6.50 -7.19 -3.50
C GLN A 313 7.54 -6.60 -4.46
N GLY A 314 8.81 -6.99 -4.34
CA GLY A 314 9.89 -6.54 -5.21
C GLY A 314 10.43 -5.14 -4.91
N VAL A 315 9.84 -4.41 -3.96
CA VAL A 315 10.27 -3.06 -3.57
C VAL A 315 11.45 -3.15 -2.59
N ASP A 316 12.43 -2.24 -2.73
CA ASP A 316 13.40 -1.99 -1.66
C ASP A 316 12.76 -1.12 -0.58
N ALA A 317 12.43 -1.73 0.55
CA ALA A 317 11.67 -1.09 1.61
C ALA A 317 12.52 -0.15 2.48
N ALA A 318 13.84 -0.06 2.27
CA ALA A 318 14.71 0.87 3.02
C ALA A 318 14.31 2.34 2.88
N HIS A 319 13.72 2.69 1.73
CA HIS A 319 13.24 4.04 1.44
C HIS A 319 11.72 4.17 1.53
N LEU A 320 11.01 3.14 1.99
CA LEU A 320 9.55 3.15 2.05
C LEU A 320 9.05 3.51 3.44
N VAL A 321 8.21 4.53 3.51
CA VAL A 321 7.49 4.94 4.72
C VAL A 321 5.98 4.76 4.47
N LEU A 322 5.30 3.99 5.31
CA LEU A 322 3.85 3.80 5.25
C LEU A 322 3.21 4.40 6.51
N ILE A 323 2.29 5.34 6.32
CA ILE A 323 1.66 6.12 7.39
C ILE A 323 0.15 5.93 7.35
N ASP A 324 -0.44 5.47 8.46
CA ASP A 324 -1.90 5.28 8.62
C ASP A 324 -2.57 4.35 7.58
N ALA A 325 -1.80 3.47 6.95
CA ALA A 325 -2.28 2.58 5.90
C ALA A 325 -2.84 1.23 6.43
N ASP A 326 -3.89 0.72 5.79
CA ASP A 326 -4.37 -0.66 5.96
C ASP A 326 -3.47 -1.62 5.15
N LEU A 327 -2.77 -2.51 5.85
CA LEU A 327 -1.86 -3.52 5.32
C LEU A 327 -2.45 -4.93 5.44
N THR A 328 -3.75 -5.06 5.72
CA THR A 328 -4.44 -6.34 5.93
C THR A 328 -4.22 -7.34 4.79
N ASP A 329 -4.27 -6.86 3.55
CA ASP A 329 -4.08 -7.68 2.35
C ASP A 329 -2.74 -7.40 1.65
N CYS A 330 -1.80 -6.73 2.34
CA CYS A 330 -0.52 -6.33 1.78
C CYS A 330 0.44 -7.52 1.63
N LEU A 331 1.01 -7.65 0.44
CA LEU A 331 2.03 -8.65 0.12
C LEU A 331 3.44 -8.05 0.26
N PHE A 332 4.25 -8.68 1.10
CA PHE A 332 5.65 -8.34 1.38
C PHE A 332 6.63 -9.35 0.81
N PHE A 333 6.18 -10.54 0.43
CA PHE A 333 7.06 -11.58 -0.11
C PHE A 333 7.81 -11.07 -1.35
N GLY A 334 9.16 -11.13 -1.30
CA GLY A 334 10.04 -10.64 -2.36
C GLY A 334 10.46 -9.17 -2.21
N ALA A 335 9.99 -8.45 -1.19
CA ALA A 335 10.54 -7.14 -0.85
C ALA A 335 11.98 -7.26 -0.29
N PHE A 336 12.80 -6.25 -0.55
CA PHE A 336 14.18 -6.15 -0.05
C PHE A 336 14.23 -5.20 1.14
N HIS A 337 15.22 -5.37 2.03
CA HIS A 337 15.43 -4.56 3.24
C HIS A 337 14.16 -4.27 4.05
N LEU A 338 13.26 -5.26 4.15
CA LEU A 338 12.00 -5.12 4.90
C LEU A 338 12.24 -4.86 6.40
N ASP A 339 13.46 -5.09 6.90
CA ASP A 339 13.87 -4.70 8.24
C ASP A 339 14.11 -3.19 8.42
N GLN A 340 14.14 -2.41 7.34
CA GLN A 340 14.32 -0.96 7.33
C GLN A 340 13.03 -0.21 6.92
N ILE A 341 11.92 -0.90 6.73
CA ILE A 341 10.63 -0.27 6.42
C ILE A 341 10.16 0.57 7.61
N HIS A 342 9.66 1.78 7.33
CA HIS A 342 9.09 2.63 8.36
C HIS A 342 7.57 2.52 8.35
N LEU A 343 7.01 2.09 9.48
CA LEU A 343 5.57 1.97 9.69
C LEU A 343 5.15 2.95 10.79
N GLU A 344 4.44 4.00 10.41
CA GLU A 344 4.06 5.08 11.32
C GLU A 344 2.54 5.22 11.45
N GLY A 345 2.09 5.79 12.58
CA GLY A 345 0.67 5.96 12.86
C GLY A 345 -0.08 4.63 13.05
N HIS A 346 -1.34 4.61 12.60
CA HIS A 346 -2.26 3.51 12.75
C HIS A 346 -2.20 2.54 11.56
N THR A 347 -1.07 1.84 11.38
CA THR A 347 -0.99 0.75 10.39
C THR A 347 -1.73 -0.51 10.86
N VAL A 348 -2.67 -0.99 10.05
CA VAL A 348 -3.51 -2.16 10.37
C VAL A 348 -3.00 -3.40 9.64
N PHE A 349 -2.96 -4.55 10.31
CA PHE A 349 -2.62 -5.84 9.72
C PHE A 349 -3.79 -6.81 9.89
N ALA A 350 -3.82 -7.89 9.10
CA ALA A 350 -4.86 -8.90 9.23
C ALA A 350 -4.86 -9.53 10.63
N PRO A 351 -6.02 -9.79 11.23
CA PRO A 351 -6.08 -10.56 12.47
C PRO A 351 -6.12 -12.06 12.18
N THR A 352 -5.62 -12.87 13.12
CA THR A 352 -5.87 -14.32 13.09
C THR A 352 -7.38 -14.65 13.09
N PRO A 353 -7.79 -15.79 12.49
CA PRO A 353 -9.17 -16.23 12.50
C PRO A 353 -9.78 -16.29 13.90
N THR A 354 -11.04 -15.88 14.01
CA THR A 354 -11.76 -15.81 15.28
C THR A 354 -12.64 -17.04 15.52
N GLY A 355 -12.97 -17.29 16.80
CA GLY A 355 -13.87 -18.38 17.19
C GLY A 355 -13.16 -19.68 17.61
N TRP A 356 -13.96 -20.73 17.76
CA TRP A 356 -13.50 -22.08 18.09
C TRP A 356 -13.40 -22.90 16.81
N HIS A 357 -12.21 -23.42 16.52
CA HIS A 357 -11.96 -24.28 15.37
C HIS A 357 -11.79 -25.72 15.85
N ARG A 358 -12.31 -26.69 15.10
CA ARG A 358 -12.06 -28.11 15.35
C ARG A 358 -10.87 -28.57 14.50
N ARG A 359 -9.80 -29.02 15.17
CA ARG A 359 -8.73 -29.79 14.52
C ARG A 359 -8.88 -31.24 14.93
N GLY A 360 -9.67 -32.01 14.18
CA GLY A 360 -10.16 -33.32 14.60
C GLY A 360 -11.13 -33.19 15.78
N ILE A 361 -10.88 -33.93 16.87
CA ILE A 361 -11.75 -33.97 18.06
C ILE A 361 -11.47 -32.82 19.04
N ARG A 362 -10.34 -32.10 18.91
CA ARG A 362 -9.94 -31.06 19.87
C ARG A 362 -10.46 -29.67 19.48
N PRO A 363 -11.19 -28.98 20.37
CA PRO A 363 -11.51 -27.58 20.19
C PRO A 363 -10.23 -26.75 20.36
N THR A 364 -9.91 -25.96 19.34
CA THR A 364 -8.71 -25.11 19.29
C THR A 364 -9.12 -23.67 19.02
N ARG A 365 -8.63 -22.75 19.83
CA ARG A 365 -8.83 -21.32 19.65
C ARG A 365 -7.50 -20.69 19.27
N TRP A 366 -7.48 -19.92 18.18
CA TRP A 366 -6.28 -19.20 17.78
C TRP A 366 -6.00 -18.06 18.75
N THR A 367 -4.71 -17.80 18.93
CA THR A 367 -4.22 -16.61 19.63
C THR A 367 -4.56 -15.40 18.77
N ARG A 368 -5.36 -14.46 19.28
CA ARG A 368 -5.53 -13.15 18.65
C ARG A 368 -4.16 -12.46 18.56
N ARG A 369 -3.72 -12.18 17.34
CA ARG A 369 -2.52 -11.41 17.00
C ARG A 369 -2.66 -10.81 15.59
N ARG A 370 -1.79 -9.85 15.28
CA ARG A 370 -1.56 -9.38 13.90
C ARG A 370 -0.83 -10.44 13.07
N THR A 371 -1.25 -10.61 11.82
CA THR A 371 -0.73 -11.59 10.87
C THR A 371 -0.53 -11.00 9.49
N LEU A 372 0.45 -11.55 8.77
CA LEU A 372 0.75 -11.22 7.38
C LEU A 372 -0.23 -11.90 6.43
N ALA A 373 -0.53 -11.24 5.30
CA ALA A 373 -1.39 -11.80 4.26
C ALA A 373 -0.84 -13.16 3.76
N GLU A 374 0.48 -13.31 3.67
CA GLU A 374 1.15 -14.56 3.30
C GLU A 374 0.85 -15.72 4.27
N GLU A 375 0.71 -15.45 5.57
CA GLU A 375 0.32 -16.49 6.52
C GLU A 375 -1.12 -16.96 6.25
N HIS A 376 -2.02 -16.03 5.93
CA HIS A 376 -3.39 -16.38 5.54
C HIS A 376 -3.38 -17.26 4.29
N HIS A 377 -2.61 -16.87 3.28
CA HIS A 377 -2.49 -17.62 2.03
C HIS A 377 -1.86 -19.02 2.22
N CYS A 378 -0.83 -19.15 3.07
CA CYS A 378 -0.16 -20.42 3.35
C CYS A 378 -1.06 -21.39 4.13
N ARG A 379 -1.98 -20.88 4.96
CA ARG A 379 -2.82 -21.69 5.86
C ARG A 379 -4.23 -21.93 5.35
N ALA A 380 -4.68 -21.20 4.34
CA ALA A 380 -5.98 -21.39 3.75
C ALA A 380 -6.07 -22.82 3.17
N ALA A 381 -7.01 -23.61 3.69
CA ALA A 381 -7.52 -24.78 2.98
C ALA A 381 -8.55 -24.26 1.96
N THR A 382 -8.57 -24.84 0.77
CA THR A 382 -9.32 -24.35 -0.40
C THR A 382 -10.75 -23.85 -0.12
N THR A 383 -11.03 -22.67 -0.69
CA THR A 383 -12.33 -22.10 -1.14
C THR A 383 -13.46 -21.91 -0.12
N ALA A 384 -13.41 -20.80 0.64
CA ALA A 384 -14.57 -20.01 1.01
C ALA A 384 -14.14 -18.53 1.17
N PRO A 385 -14.68 -17.55 0.40
CA PRO A 385 -14.06 -16.23 0.32
C PRO A 385 -14.14 -15.34 1.57
N ASP A 386 -15.15 -15.44 2.43
CA ASP A 386 -15.40 -14.39 3.45
C ASP A 386 -15.91 -14.91 4.80
N ASP A 387 -15.25 -15.92 5.39
CA ASP A 387 -15.51 -16.31 6.78
C ASP A 387 -14.42 -15.76 7.70
N PRO A 388 -14.72 -14.83 8.65
CA PRO A 388 -13.74 -14.34 9.64
C PRO A 388 -13.23 -15.43 10.60
N ARG A 389 -13.79 -16.64 10.52
CA ARG A 389 -13.35 -17.85 11.23
C ARG A 389 -12.39 -18.70 10.38
N GLN A 390 -12.03 -18.28 9.17
CA GLN A 390 -11.13 -19.04 8.31
C GLN A 390 -9.92 -18.21 7.88
N TRP A 391 -8.86 -18.91 7.50
CA TRP A 391 -7.70 -18.29 6.88
C TRP A 391 -8.07 -17.86 5.47
N ARG A 392 -7.69 -16.65 5.08
CA ARG A 392 -8.12 -16.03 3.82
C ARG A 392 -7.29 -16.61 2.67
N PRO A 393 -7.91 -17.20 1.63
CA PRO A 393 -7.18 -17.63 0.44
C PRO A 393 -6.77 -16.42 -0.40
N ARG A 394 -5.67 -16.54 -1.15
CA ARG A 394 -5.26 -15.50 -2.11
C ARG A 394 -6.20 -15.54 -3.32
N PRO A 395 -6.80 -14.42 -3.74
CA PRO A 395 -7.49 -14.36 -5.03
C PRO A 395 -6.50 -14.62 -6.17
N HIS A 396 -6.84 -15.54 -7.08
CA HIS A 396 -6.20 -15.72 -8.40
C HIS A 396 -4.72 -16.15 -8.46
N LEU A 397 -4.22 -17.00 -7.56
CA LEU A 397 -2.85 -17.55 -7.69
C LEU A 397 -2.81 -18.87 -8.47
N ALA A 398 -1.82 -19.01 -9.37
CA ALA A 398 -1.45 -20.30 -9.96
C ALA A 398 -0.93 -21.27 -8.86
N PRO A 399 -1.20 -22.59 -8.96
CA PRO A 399 -0.70 -23.57 -8.00
C PRO A 399 0.84 -23.59 -7.96
N GLY A 400 1.45 -23.43 -6.78
CA GLY A 400 2.90 -23.51 -6.58
C GLY A 400 3.59 -22.21 -6.15
N SER A 401 2.91 -21.08 -6.24
CA SER A 401 3.44 -19.74 -5.87
C SER A 401 3.15 -19.32 -4.42
N THR A 402 2.63 -20.22 -3.58
CA THR A 402 2.39 -19.93 -2.16
C THR A 402 3.71 -19.94 -1.39
N PRO A 403 4.03 -18.88 -0.62
CA PRO A 403 5.26 -18.82 0.15
C PRO A 403 5.31 -19.98 1.16
N LYS A 404 6.47 -20.61 1.30
CA LYS A 404 6.64 -21.70 2.27
C LYS A 404 6.63 -21.11 3.69
N PRO A 405 6.31 -21.92 4.72
CA PRO A 405 6.35 -21.44 6.10
C PRO A 405 7.69 -20.80 6.51
N GLN A 406 8.81 -21.29 5.97
CA GLN A 406 10.13 -20.72 6.22
C GLN A 406 10.26 -19.29 5.67
N ASP A 407 9.71 -19.03 4.49
CA ASP A 407 9.76 -17.71 3.86
C ASP A 407 8.93 -16.71 4.67
N VAL A 408 7.73 -17.12 5.10
CA VAL A 408 6.88 -16.31 5.98
C VAL A 408 7.56 -16.05 7.33
N ALA A 409 8.32 -17.01 7.87
CA ALA A 409 9.11 -16.81 9.09
C ALA A 409 10.21 -15.74 8.90
N ALA A 410 10.85 -15.69 7.72
CA ALA A 410 11.84 -14.68 7.40
C ALA A 410 11.21 -13.28 7.31
N LEU A 411 10.03 -13.16 6.69
CA LEU A 411 9.26 -11.91 6.64
C LEU A 411 8.89 -11.42 8.05
N TYR A 412 8.38 -12.30 8.91
CA TYR A 412 8.08 -11.96 10.30
C TYR A 412 9.31 -11.46 11.05
N ARG A 413 10.49 -12.05 10.81
CA ARG A 413 11.74 -11.63 11.45
C ARG A 413 12.16 -10.23 11.02
N GLN A 414 12.12 -9.94 9.72
CA GLN A 414 12.50 -8.64 9.17
C GLN A 414 11.55 -7.55 9.68
N LEU A 415 10.23 -7.76 9.58
CA LEU A 415 9.24 -6.80 10.09
C LEU A 415 9.30 -6.62 11.60
N ARG A 416 9.59 -7.68 12.36
CA ARG A 416 9.82 -7.56 13.81
C ARG A 416 10.99 -6.60 14.07
N LYS A 417 12.12 -6.77 13.37
CA LYS A 417 13.29 -5.92 13.53
C LYS A 417 12.96 -4.46 13.21
N ALA A 418 12.25 -4.20 12.10
CA ALA A 418 11.78 -2.86 11.75
C ALA A 418 10.91 -2.22 12.87
N LEU A 419 10.00 -2.99 13.47
CA LEU A 419 9.16 -2.51 14.57
C LEU A 419 9.96 -2.29 15.87
N GLU A 420 10.95 -3.14 16.17
CA GLU A 420 11.86 -2.97 17.32
C GLU A 420 12.70 -1.69 17.15
N ASP A 421 13.26 -1.47 15.95
CA ASP A 421 14.03 -0.27 15.60
C ASP A 421 13.14 1.00 15.67
N GLY A 422 11.87 0.88 15.27
CA GLY A 422 10.83 1.91 15.44
C GLY A 422 10.26 2.06 16.86
N LYS A 423 10.83 1.39 17.87
CA LYS A 423 10.40 1.39 19.28
C LYS A 423 8.95 0.90 19.50
N ASN A 424 8.38 0.17 18.56
CA ASN A 424 7.06 -0.45 18.65
C ASN A 424 7.17 -1.88 19.19
N GLU A 425 7.59 -1.98 20.45
CA GLU A 425 7.73 -3.23 21.21
C GLU A 425 6.42 -4.07 21.28
N PRO A 426 5.21 -3.47 21.44
CA PRO A 426 3.96 -4.23 21.42
C PRO A 426 3.69 -4.88 20.07
N GLY A 427 3.92 -4.15 18.98
CA GLY A 427 3.80 -4.66 17.62
C GLY A 427 4.78 -5.80 17.37
N ALA A 428 6.07 -5.58 17.67
CA ALA A 428 7.13 -6.57 17.48
C ALA A 428 6.83 -7.92 18.16
N ALA A 429 6.19 -7.93 19.33
CA ALA A 429 5.81 -9.16 20.03
C ALA A 429 4.84 -10.06 19.24
N ASP A 430 3.88 -9.48 18.50
CA ASP A 430 2.95 -10.24 17.66
C ASP A 430 3.69 -10.91 16.49
N PHE A 431 4.65 -10.20 15.88
CA PHE A 431 5.48 -10.69 14.79
C PHE A 431 6.48 -11.77 15.26
N TYR A 432 7.04 -11.62 16.48
CA TYR A 432 7.83 -12.69 17.12
C TYR A 432 7.02 -13.96 17.32
N TYR A 433 5.77 -13.84 17.80
CA TYR A 433 4.89 -14.99 17.95
C TYR A 433 4.63 -15.66 16.60
N GLY A 434 4.37 -14.86 15.54
CA GLY A 434 4.18 -15.32 14.17
C GLY A 434 5.38 -16.12 13.65
N GLU A 435 6.60 -15.57 13.81
CA GLU A 435 7.86 -16.23 13.45
C GLU A 435 8.00 -17.61 14.11
N CYS A 436 7.87 -17.68 15.44
CA CYS A 436 7.99 -18.94 16.17
C CYS A 436 6.94 -19.95 15.74
N GLU A 437 5.73 -19.49 15.39
CA GLU A 437 4.69 -20.38 14.91
C GLU A 437 4.97 -20.95 13.52
N MET A 438 5.50 -20.13 12.60
CA MET A 438 5.95 -20.59 11.28
C MET A 438 7.05 -21.63 11.39
N ARG A 439 8.10 -21.39 12.19
CA ARG A 439 9.19 -22.34 12.44
C ARG A 439 8.71 -23.67 13.04
N ARG A 440 7.70 -23.63 13.92
CA ARG A 440 7.12 -24.85 14.51
C ARG A 440 6.44 -25.73 13.44
N HIS A 441 5.75 -25.11 12.48
CA HIS A 441 5.00 -25.80 11.43
C HIS A 441 5.83 -26.10 10.18
N ASP A 442 6.99 -25.46 10.01
CA ASP A 442 7.95 -25.79 8.97
C ASP A 442 8.44 -27.25 9.14
N ARG A 443 8.20 -28.08 8.13
CA ARG A 443 8.64 -29.48 8.10
C ARG A 443 9.88 -29.70 7.25
N THR A 444 10.35 -28.65 6.58
CA THR A 444 11.36 -28.74 5.52
C THR A 444 12.74 -28.28 5.99
N ALA A 445 12.87 -27.08 6.56
CA ALA A 445 14.16 -26.53 6.94
C ALA A 445 14.45 -26.60 8.44
N THR A 446 13.44 -26.41 9.29
CA THR A 446 13.63 -26.37 10.75
C THR A 446 13.89 -27.78 11.32
N PRO A 447 15.02 -28.01 12.03
CA PRO A 447 15.36 -29.32 12.60
C PRO A 447 14.29 -29.85 13.56
N LYS A 448 14.11 -31.18 13.60
CA LYS A 448 13.14 -31.83 14.50
C LYS A 448 13.36 -31.48 15.98
N GLY A 449 14.62 -31.30 16.40
CA GLY A 449 15.00 -30.89 17.76
C GLY A 449 14.49 -29.49 18.11
N GLU A 450 14.80 -28.49 17.26
CA GLU A 450 14.33 -27.11 17.43
C GLU A 450 12.80 -27.05 17.48
N ARG A 451 12.12 -27.81 16.62
CA ARG A 451 10.64 -27.87 16.62
C ARG A 451 10.06 -28.45 17.90
N ARG A 452 10.71 -29.44 18.52
CA ARG A 452 10.31 -29.98 19.83
C ARG A 452 10.51 -28.96 20.94
N ILE A 453 11.61 -28.21 20.91
CA ILE A 453 11.88 -27.12 21.85
C ILE A 453 10.83 -26.01 21.69
N LEU A 454 10.56 -25.55 20.46
CA LEU A 454 9.53 -24.56 20.17
C LEU A 454 8.14 -25.04 20.61
N TRP A 455 7.83 -26.32 20.42
CA TRP A 455 6.58 -26.90 20.89
C TRP A 455 6.47 -26.86 22.42
N GLY A 456 7.52 -27.23 23.15
CA GLY A 456 7.58 -27.13 24.61
C GLY A 456 7.48 -25.68 25.10
N TYR A 457 8.22 -24.77 24.47
CA TYR A 457 8.21 -23.35 24.79
C TYR A 457 6.83 -22.70 24.56
N TRP A 458 6.13 -23.08 23.48
CA TRP A 458 4.75 -22.71 23.22
C TRP A 458 3.78 -23.25 24.29
N LEU A 459 3.97 -24.51 24.68
CA LEU A 459 3.11 -25.19 25.64
C LEU A 459 3.22 -24.56 27.03
N LEU A 460 4.45 -24.30 27.48
CA LEU A 460 4.75 -23.80 28.82
C LEU A 460 4.44 -22.31 28.98
N SER A 461 4.79 -21.47 27.99
CA SER A 461 4.74 -20.00 28.15
C SER A 461 4.14 -19.25 26.97
N GLY A 462 3.71 -19.94 25.91
CA GLY A 462 3.25 -19.29 24.68
C GLY A 462 4.35 -18.45 24.03
N TYR A 463 5.58 -18.98 23.98
CA TYR A 463 6.79 -18.29 23.52
C TYR A 463 7.21 -17.12 24.42
N GLY A 464 7.05 -17.25 25.74
CA GLY A 464 7.44 -16.21 26.70
C GLY A 464 6.55 -14.96 26.68
N LEU A 465 5.43 -14.99 25.95
CA LEU A 465 4.52 -13.84 25.82
C LEU A 465 3.24 -13.98 26.66
N ARG A 466 3.02 -15.12 27.34
CA ARG A 466 1.80 -15.39 28.11
C ARG A 466 2.08 -15.87 29.52
N ALA A 467 2.08 -14.93 30.45
CA ALA A 467 2.25 -15.19 31.88
C ALA A 467 1.18 -16.16 32.43
N SER A 468 -0.07 -16.07 31.97
CA SER A 468 -1.15 -16.94 32.43
C SER A 468 -0.86 -18.43 32.19
N ARG A 469 -0.24 -18.78 31.05
CA ARG A 469 0.14 -20.18 30.77
C ARG A 469 1.25 -20.66 31.70
N ALA A 470 2.28 -19.82 31.89
CA ALA A 470 3.38 -20.13 32.79
C ALA A 470 2.89 -20.34 34.23
N PHE A 471 2.01 -19.47 34.72
CA PHE A 471 1.43 -19.60 36.06
C PHE A 471 0.46 -20.78 36.20
N THR A 472 -0.31 -21.12 35.16
CA THR A 472 -1.12 -22.35 35.21
C THR A 472 -0.25 -23.60 35.26
N TRP A 473 0.86 -23.64 34.52
CA TRP A 473 1.83 -24.74 34.61
C TRP A 473 2.54 -24.76 35.95
N LEU A 474 2.86 -23.59 36.51
CA LEU A 474 3.44 -23.49 37.85
C LEU A 474 2.48 -24.06 38.89
N PHE A 475 1.22 -23.64 38.88
CA PHE A 475 0.21 -24.16 39.81
C PHE A 475 0.00 -25.67 39.66
N ALA A 476 -0.06 -26.16 38.41
CA ALA A 476 -0.18 -27.60 38.15
C ALA A 476 1.06 -28.38 38.60
N ALA A 477 2.27 -27.85 38.37
CA ALA A 477 3.53 -28.44 38.83
C ALA A 477 3.60 -28.47 40.35
N MET A 478 3.35 -27.34 41.03
CA MET A 478 3.28 -27.27 42.49
C MET A 478 2.26 -28.25 43.07
N SER A 479 1.06 -28.33 42.48
CA SER A 479 0.02 -29.28 42.91
C SER A 479 0.48 -30.72 42.76
N LEU A 480 1.15 -31.05 41.65
CA LEU A 480 1.70 -32.37 41.41
C LEU A 480 2.85 -32.70 42.38
N THR A 481 3.75 -31.74 42.64
CA THR A 481 4.84 -31.87 43.62
C THR A 481 4.26 -32.16 45.00
N VAL A 482 3.23 -31.42 45.44
CA VAL A 482 2.55 -31.67 46.72
C VAL A 482 1.92 -33.07 46.76
N LEU A 483 1.19 -33.48 45.71
CA LEU A 483 0.58 -34.82 45.66
C LEU A 483 1.61 -35.95 45.69
N LEU A 484 2.73 -35.79 44.98
CA LEU A 484 3.83 -36.78 44.97
C LEU A 484 4.56 -36.83 46.31
N LEU A 485 4.80 -35.67 46.94
CA LEU A 485 5.38 -35.58 48.28
C LEU A 485 4.46 -36.21 49.34
N MET A 486 3.15 -35.99 49.25
CA MET A 486 2.17 -36.62 50.14
C MET A 486 2.16 -38.15 50.00
N GLY A 487 2.17 -38.66 48.76
CA GLY A 487 2.07 -40.09 48.49
C GLY A 487 3.35 -40.89 48.74
N VAL A 488 4.52 -40.32 48.40
CA VAL A 488 5.80 -41.04 48.34
C VAL A 488 6.97 -40.27 48.98
N GLY A 489 6.91 -38.94 49.04
CA GLY A 489 8.06 -38.11 49.45
C GLY A 489 8.25 -37.89 50.95
N LEU A 490 7.16 -37.83 51.72
CA LEU A 490 7.22 -37.65 53.17
C LEU A 490 7.30 -39.01 53.90
N PRO A 491 8.25 -39.21 54.83
CA PRO A 491 8.28 -40.41 55.66
C PRO A 491 7.05 -40.48 56.56
N THR A 492 6.68 -41.68 57.00
CA THR A 492 5.53 -41.84 57.90
C THR A 492 5.82 -41.34 59.31
N HIS A 493 7.08 -41.42 59.76
CA HIS A 493 7.57 -40.91 61.05
C HIS A 493 8.87 -40.15 60.80
N ASP A 494 9.09 -39.02 61.49
CA ASP A 494 10.40 -38.36 61.48
C ASP A 494 11.42 -39.28 62.18
N PRO A 495 12.62 -39.49 61.62
CA PRO A 495 13.62 -40.32 62.25
C PRO A 495 14.12 -39.66 63.54
N ASP A 496 13.91 -40.32 64.68
CA ASP A 496 14.46 -39.88 65.96
C ASP A 496 16.00 -39.94 65.91
N PRO A 497 16.71 -38.86 66.24
CA PRO A 497 18.17 -38.86 66.25
C PRO A 497 18.69 -39.77 67.37
N ALA A 498 19.28 -40.91 67.01
CA ALA A 498 19.89 -41.81 67.96
C ALA A 498 21.31 -41.30 68.29
N THR A 499 21.52 -40.85 69.53
CA THR A 499 22.85 -40.49 70.03
C THR A 499 23.45 -41.67 70.76
N THR A 500 24.46 -42.29 70.16
CA THR A 500 25.24 -43.33 70.82
C THR A 500 26.50 -42.69 71.38
N GLY A 501 26.69 -42.81 72.69
CA GLY A 501 27.88 -42.33 73.38
C GLY A 501 28.78 -43.50 73.74
N THR A 502 30.05 -43.44 73.36
CA THR A 502 31.06 -44.37 73.88
C THR A 502 31.99 -43.62 74.83
N LEU A 503 32.14 -44.16 76.04
CA LEU A 503 32.93 -43.58 77.12
C LEU A 503 34.29 -44.31 77.17
N HIS A 504 35.35 -43.64 76.72
CA HIS A 504 36.72 -44.16 76.76
C HIS A 504 37.51 -43.36 77.81
N GLY A 505 37.62 -43.90 79.03
CA GLY A 505 38.27 -43.22 80.16
C GLY A 505 37.54 -41.94 80.56
N ASN A 506 38.19 -40.78 80.44
CA ASN A 506 37.64 -39.47 80.81
C ASN A 506 37.14 -38.63 79.60
N GLN A 507 37.10 -39.22 78.40
CA GLN A 507 36.60 -38.58 77.18
C GLN A 507 35.28 -39.23 76.74
N ILE A 508 34.24 -38.41 76.60
CA ILE A 508 32.94 -38.80 76.07
C ILE A 508 32.96 -38.49 74.57
N SER A 509 32.89 -39.52 73.73
CA SER A 509 32.62 -39.33 72.30
C SER A 509 31.15 -39.61 72.03
N LEU A 510 30.42 -38.59 71.59
CA LEU A 510 29.01 -38.68 71.22
C LEU A 510 28.95 -38.73 69.69
N SER A 511 28.54 -39.86 69.13
CA SER A 511 28.20 -39.98 67.71
C SER A 511 26.69 -40.00 67.57
N THR A 512 26.12 -38.89 67.09
CA THR A 512 24.70 -38.82 66.71
C THR A 512 24.57 -39.32 65.28
N SER A 513 23.88 -40.44 65.07
CA SER A 513 23.58 -40.99 63.75
C SER A 513 22.07 -41.02 63.53
N THR A 514 21.58 -40.26 62.56
CA THR A 514 20.16 -40.27 62.16
C THR A 514 19.94 -41.39 61.13
N PRO A 515 19.04 -42.36 61.36
CA PRO A 515 18.77 -43.41 60.39
C PRO A 515 18.05 -42.87 59.14
N ASP A 516 18.26 -43.50 57.99
CA ASP A 516 17.57 -43.14 56.73
C ASP A 516 16.04 -43.22 56.91
N PRO A 517 15.28 -42.21 56.43
CA PRO A 517 13.83 -42.15 56.62
C PRO A 517 13.14 -43.41 56.07
N ALA A 518 12.56 -44.19 56.99
CA ALA A 518 12.06 -45.54 56.73
C ALA A 518 10.79 -45.60 55.86
N ALA A 519 10.56 -46.81 55.31
CA ALA A 519 9.62 -47.15 54.26
C ALA A 519 8.16 -46.71 54.47
N LEU A 520 7.50 -46.38 53.37
CA LEU A 520 6.12 -45.91 53.35
C LEU A 520 5.13 -47.03 53.72
N HIS A 521 4.39 -46.88 54.82
CA HIS A 521 3.31 -47.80 55.22
C HIS A 521 1.91 -47.26 54.84
N GLY A 522 0.95 -48.16 54.56
CA GLY A 522 -0.46 -47.83 54.21
C GLY A 522 -0.74 -47.71 52.70
N THR A 523 -2.02 -47.72 52.31
CA THR A 523 -2.47 -47.56 50.92
C THR A 523 -2.46 -46.08 50.49
N TRP A 524 -2.43 -45.79 49.18
CA TRP A 524 -2.35 -44.41 48.64
C TRP A 524 -3.43 -43.47 49.20
N SER A 525 -4.66 -43.96 49.38
CA SER A 525 -5.77 -43.20 49.94
C SER A 525 -5.56 -42.83 51.42
N GLN A 526 -4.92 -43.69 52.21
CA GLN A 526 -4.63 -43.45 53.62
C GLN A 526 -3.53 -42.40 53.84
N ARG A 527 -2.71 -42.12 52.81
CA ARG A 527 -1.64 -41.11 52.85
C ARG A 527 -2.09 -39.71 52.43
N MET A 528 -3.30 -39.59 51.89
CA MET A 528 -3.89 -38.31 51.47
C MET A 528 -4.59 -37.61 52.64
N THR A 529 -3.82 -37.14 53.61
CA THR A 529 -4.33 -36.42 54.80
C THR A 529 -4.01 -34.93 54.75
N TRP A 530 -4.84 -34.12 55.41
CA TRP A 530 -4.63 -32.67 55.49
C TRP A 530 -3.28 -32.30 56.14
N ALA A 531 -2.88 -33.03 57.18
CA ALA A 531 -1.60 -32.81 57.86
C ALA A 531 -0.39 -33.02 56.94
N ARG A 532 -0.41 -34.08 56.10
CA ARG A 532 0.65 -34.31 55.10
C ARG A 532 0.59 -33.30 53.97
N ALA A 533 -0.59 -32.80 53.61
CA ALA A 533 -0.74 -31.73 52.63
C ALA A 533 -0.07 -30.44 53.10
N GLU A 534 -0.25 -30.05 54.36
CA GLU A 534 0.39 -28.86 54.93
C GLU A 534 1.92 -29.01 54.94
N GLN A 535 2.42 -30.17 55.38
CA GLN A 535 3.86 -30.46 55.41
C GLN A 535 4.48 -30.50 54.00
N ALA A 536 3.81 -31.15 53.04
CA ALA A 536 4.23 -31.19 51.65
C ALA A 536 4.18 -29.82 50.98
N THR A 537 3.19 -28.99 51.31
CA THR A 537 3.07 -27.62 50.79
C THR A 537 4.18 -26.73 51.34
N ARG A 538 4.48 -26.80 52.63
CA ARG A 538 5.63 -26.09 53.23
C ARG A 538 6.94 -26.53 52.59
N ALA A 539 7.13 -27.84 52.40
CA ALA A 539 8.32 -28.38 51.74
C ALA A 539 8.44 -27.88 50.28
N ALA A 540 7.36 -27.93 49.50
CA ALA A 540 7.33 -27.46 48.11
C ALA A 540 7.62 -25.95 48.03
N VAL A 541 6.87 -25.11 48.77
CA VAL A 541 7.06 -23.65 48.77
C VAL A 541 8.46 -23.26 49.25
N ASN A 542 8.95 -23.88 50.32
CA ASN A 542 10.30 -23.63 50.82
C ASN A 542 11.36 -24.11 49.84
N SER A 543 11.15 -25.19 49.09
CA SER A 543 12.14 -25.64 48.09
C SER A 543 12.25 -24.71 46.88
N VAL A 544 11.17 -24.00 46.54
CA VAL A 544 11.13 -23.04 45.43
C VAL A 544 11.77 -21.73 45.82
N ILE A 545 11.54 -21.27 47.05
CA ILE A 545 11.98 -19.96 47.54
C ILE A 545 13.33 -20.04 48.28
N PHE A 546 13.59 -21.14 48.98
CA PHE A 546 14.75 -21.36 49.84
C PHE A 546 15.52 -22.65 49.45
N ARG A 547 16.83 -22.68 49.70
CA ARG A 547 17.73 -23.78 49.26
C ARG A 547 17.49 -25.13 49.96
N SER A 548 16.71 -25.16 51.05
CA SER A 548 16.41 -26.38 51.80
C SER A 548 15.01 -26.34 52.41
N SER A 549 14.22 -27.39 52.21
CA SER A 549 12.90 -27.56 52.83
C SER A 549 12.96 -27.78 54.36
N GLY A 550 14.14 -28.14 54.90
CA GLY A 550 14.33 -28.41 56.33
C GLY A 550 13.59 -29.66 56.82
N GLN A 551 13.11 -30.50 55.91
CA GLN A 551 12.26 -31.66 56.15
C GLN A 551 13.03 -32.93 55.80
N ASN A 552 12.85 -33.99 56.61
CA ASN A 552 13.38 -35.31 56.28
C ASN A 552 12.54 -35.90 55.13
N LEU A 553 13.15 -36.11 53.98
CA LEU A 553 12.49 -36.64 52.78
C LEU A 553 12.97 -38.06 52.49
N THR A 554 12.08 -38.92 51.99
CA THR A 554 12.47 -40.22 51.45
C THR A 554 13.37 -40.03 50.22
N SER A 555 14.12 -41.04 49.79
CA SER A 555 14.95 -40.94 48.58
C SER A 555 14.15 -40.51 47.35
N ALA A 556 12.92 -41.01 47.21
CA ALA A 556 11.98 -40.57 46.18
C ALA A 556 11.55 -39.11 46.36
N GLY A 557 11.29 -38.68 47.61
CA GLY A 557 11.02 -37.29 47.98
C GLY A 557 12.17 -36.34 47.63
N THR A 558 13.42 -36.76 47.82
CA THR A 558 14.61 -35.99 47.43
C THR A 558 14.67 -35.77 45.92
N TYR A 559 14.42 -36.80 45.11
CA TYR A 559 14.36 -36.65 43.65
C TYR A 559 13.21 -35.75 43.20
N ILE A 560 12.03 -35.85 43.82
CA ILE A 560 10.88 -34.97 43.55
C ILE A 560 11.23 -33.52 43.87
N GLU A 561 11.87 -33.26 45.01
CA GLU A 561 12.33 -31.94 45.42
C GLU A 561 13.38 -31.39 44.43
N MET A 562 14.36 -32.20 44.00
CA MET A 562 15.36 -31.79 43.01
C MET A 562 14.73 -31.36 41.68
N VAL A 563 13.71 -32.08 41.21
CA VAL A 563 12.99 -31.73 39.97
C VAL A 563 12.19 -30.43 40.14
N SER A 564 11.49 -30.28 41.27
CA SER A 564 10.74 -29.05 41.60
C SER A 564 11.63 -27.81 41.65
N ARG A 565 12.83 -27.93 42.25
CA ARG A 565 13.85 -26.86 42.34
C ARG A 565 14.35 -26.35 40.99
N LEU A 566 14.21 -27.11 39.91
CA LEU A 566 14.54 -26.67 38.55
C LEU A 566 13.30 -26.17 37.81
N LEU A 567 12.22 -26.92 37.86
CA LEU A 567 11.03 -26.69 37.04
C LEU A 567 10.27 -25.43 37.48
N GLU A 568 10.03 -25.29 38.78
CA GLU A 568 9.15 -24.25 39.32
C GLU A 568 9.76 -22.84 39.23
N PRO A 569 11.05 -22.61 39.58
CA PRO A 569 11.71 -21.33 39.33
C PRO A 569 11.80 -20.97 37.85
N THR A 570 11.98 -21.95 36.96
CA THR A 570 11.99 -21.71 35.50
C THR A 570 10.63 -21.21 35.01
N LEU A 571 9.53 -21.76 35.54
CA LEU A 571 8.17 -21.31 35.22
C LEU A 571 7.88 -19.90 35.78
N ILE A 572 8.37 -19.59 36.99
CA ILE A 572 8.31 -18.23 37.55
C ILE A 572 9.09 -17.25 36.66
N ALA A 573 10.31 -17.60 36.25
CA ALA A 573 11.13 -16.77 35.37
C ALA A 573 10.46 -16.51 34.01
N LEU A 574 9.85 -17.54 33.40
CA LEU A 574 9.07 -17.40 32.17
C LEU A 574 7.84 -16.50 32.35
N GLY A 575 7.15 -16.63 33.50
CA GLY A 575 6.02 -15.76 33.85
C GLY A 575 6.45 -14.30 34.03
N ALA A 576 7.54 -14.06 34.75
CA ALA A 576 8.11 -12.74 34.97
C ALA A 576 8.59 -12.09 33.65
N LEU A 577 9.22 -12.86 32.77
CA LEU A 577 9.65 -12.39 31.45
C LEU A 577 8.45 -11.98 30.58
N ALA A 578 7.37 -12.76 30.63
CA ALA A 578 6.11 -12.42 29.95
C ALA A 578 5.44 -11.16 30.52
N ILE A 579 5.50 -10.94 31.83
CA ILE A 579 5.00 -9.72 32.47
C ILE A 579 5.85 -8.51 32.07
N ARG A 580 7.19 -8.64 32.12
CA ARG A 580 8.11 -7.57 31.71
C ARG A 580 7.87 -7.15 30.27
N GLY A 581 7.71 -8.13 29.36
CA GLY A 581 7.36 -7.89 27.96
C GLY A 581 5.94 -7.33 27.75
N ARG A 582 5.13 -7.21 28.80
CA ARG A 582 3.80 -6.58 28.80
C ARG A 582 3.80 -5.19 29.44
N ILE A 583 4.69 -4.93 30.39
CA ILE A 583 4.87 -3.61 31.05
C ILE A 583 5.72 -2.68 30.18
N LYS A 584 6.66 -3.22 29.40
CA LYS A 584 7.37 -2.46 28.35
C LYS A 584 6.46 -2.02 27.18
N ARG A 585 5.20 -2.48 27.13
CA ARG A 585 4.28 -2.21 26.04
C ARG A 585 3.58 -0.87 26.17
#